data_AF-A0A2V5PZ28-F1
#
_entry.id   AF-A0A2V5PZ28-F1
#
_cell.length_a   1.000
_cell.length_b   1.000
_cell.length_c   1.000
_cell.angle_alpha   90.00
_cell.angle_beta   90.00
_cell.angle_gamma   90.00
#
_symmetry.space_group_name_H-M   'P 1'
#
loop_
_entity.id
_entity.type
_entity.pdbx_description
1 polymer ?
#
loop_
_entity_poly.entity_id
_entity_poly.type
_entity_poly.pdbx_seq_one_letter_code
_entity_poly.pdbx_strand_id
1 'polypeptide(L)'
;MLSRRSFLKSTLGAGLALATHGCQQMVAQPVRRRTIVDSQVHLWKAESADWPWVPGAKPQLPEPFTIEKLVPMMDEAGVDRAVIVPPGWPGDRNDYTVEAAKRYPDRFAVMGRIPLQNPQSAALLPKWKEQPGMLGVRVTFNNPTMIPWLTDGTADW
;
A
#
# COMPACT_ATOMS: atom_id res chain seq x y z
N MET A 1 -14.57 5.80 -63.00
CA MET A 1 -13.32 6.27 -62.34
C MET A 1 -13.49 7.75 -62.00
N LEU A 2 -13.48 8.09 -60.72
CA LEU A 2 -13.61 9.48 -60.25
C LEU A 2 -12.20 10.10 -60.13
N SER A 3 -11.99 11.22 -60.82
CA SER A 3 -10.72 11.94 -60.89
C SER A 3 -10.69 13.13 -59.91
N ARG A 4 -9.48 13.48 -59.45
CA ARG A 4 -9.13 14.54 -58.49
C ARG A 4 -9.72 15.94 -58.79
N ARG A 5 -10.34 16.16 -59.95
CA ARG A 5 -10.98 17.44 -60.32
C ARG A 5 -12.39 17.65 -59.76
N SER A 6 -13.01 16.65 -59.13
CA SER A 6 -14.40 16.77 -58.64
C SER A 6 -14.56 17.37 -57.23
N PHE A 7 -13.46 17.68 -56.51
CA PHE A 7 -13.51 18.03 -55.08
C PHE A 7 -13.41 19.54 -54.75
N LEU A 8 -13.11 20.41 -55.72
CA LEU A 8 -12.75 21.82 -55.44
C LEU A 8 -13.81 22.88 -55.81
N LYS A 9 -15.03 22.50 -56.22
CA LYS A 9 -16.03 23.49 -56.69
C LYS A 9 -17.32 23.62 -55.87
N SER A 10 -17.50 22.85 -54.80
CA SER A 10 -18.73 22.92 -54.01
C SER A 10 -18.42 23.35 -52.59
N THR A 11 -18.85 24.58 -52.27
CA THR A 11 -19.03 25.21 -50.94
C THR A 11 -18.08 26.36 -50.57
N LEU A 12 -18.00 27.38 -51.43
CA LEU A 12 -18.09 28.76 -50.93
C LEU A 12 -19.57 29.08 -50.68
N GLY A 13 -19.97 29.36 -49.44
CA GLY A 13 -21.27 29.95 -49.17
C GLY A 13 -21.93 29.48 -47.88
N ALA A 14 -21.46 29.96 -46.73
CA ALA A 14 -22.24 30.12 -45.49
C ALA A 14 -21.42 30.82 -44.39
N GLY A 15 -20.70 31.89 -44.74
CA GLY A 15 -19.97 32.68 -43.75
C GLY A 15 -20.78 33.88 -43.29
N LEU A 16 -21.82 33.71 -42.46
CA LEU A 16 -22.44 34.82 -41.69
C LEU A 16 -23.47 34.38 -40.62
N ALA A 17 -23.15 33.45 -39.71
CA ALA A 17 -24.11 33.10 -38.62
C ALA A 17 -23.48 32.56 -37.32
N LEU A 18 -22.30 33.03 -36.91
CA LEU A 18 -21.68 32.60 -35.64
C LEU A 18 -21.12 33.79 -34.85
N ALA A 19 -21.97 34.77 -34.56
CA ALA A 19 -21.75 35.70 -33.47
C ALA A 19 -22.82 35.44 -32.42
N THR A 20 -22.42 35.31 -31.15
CA THR A 20 -23.26 35.04 -29.96
C THR A 20 -23.53 33.58 -29.61
N HIS A 21 -22.48 32.79 -29.39
CA HIS A 21 -22.53 31.81 -28.28
C HIS A 21 -21.39 32.17 -27.34
N GLY A 22 -21.78 32.57 -26.12
CA GLY A 22 -20.90 33.11 -25.10
C GLY A 22 -19.72 32.19 -24.83
N CYS A 23 -18.60 32.81 -24.45
CA CYS A 23 -17.49 32.11 -23.83
C CYS A 23 -18.02 31.41 -22.58
N GLN A 24 -18.39 30.14 -22.69
CA GLN A 24 -18.59 29.31 -21.51
C GLN A 24 -17.26 29.29 -20.79
N GLN A 25 -17.22 29.82 -19.57
CA GLN A 25 -16.09 29.59 -18.68
C GLN A 25 -15.90 28.08 -18.58
N MET A 26 -14.80 27.58 -19.14
CA MET A 26 -14.30 26.25 -18.84
C MET A 26 -14.07 26.20 -17.34
N VAL A 27 -15.01 25.60 -16.61
CA VAL A 27 -14.76 25.19 -15.23
C VAL A 27 -13.70 24.11 -15.33
N ALA A 28 -12.46 24.44 -14.95
CA ALA A 28 -11.39 23.46 -14.86
C ALA A 28 -11.90 22.30 -14.01
N GLN A 29 -11.89 21.08 -14.57
CA GLN A 29 -12.18 19.90 -13.77
C GLN A 29 -11.20 19.91 -12.58
N PRO A 30 -11.67 19.73 -11.34
CA PRO A 30 -10.76 19.64 -10.21
C PRO A 30 -9.79 18.50 -10.52
N VAL A 31 -8.49 18.80 -10.46
CA VAL A 31 -7.45 17.80 -10.63
C VAL A 31 -7.70 16.74 -9.56
N ARG A 32 -8.27 15.59 -9.94
CA ARG A 32 -8.31 14.44 -9.05
C ARG A 32 -6.86 14.01 -8.88
N ARG A 33 -6.22 14.44 -7.80
CA ARG A 33 -4.92 13.89 -7.41
C ARG A 33 -5.10 12.39 -7.26
N ARG A 34 -4.32 11.62 -8.00
CA ARG A 34 -4.29 10.16 -7.90
C ARG A 34 -3.76 9.81 -6.51
N THR A 35 -4.41 8.87 -5.83
CA THR A 35 -3.89 8.33 -4.58
C THR A 35 -2.61 7.54 -4.87
N ILE A 36 -1.53 7.89 -4.17
CA ILE A 36 -0.27 7.16 -4.19
C ILE A 36 -0.18 6.31 -2.93
N VAL A 37 0.04 5.01 -3.12
CA VAL A 37 0.16 4.04 -2.04
C VAL A 37 1.53 3.39 -2.10
N ASP A 38 2.30 3.50 -1.03
CA ASP A 38 3.45 2.63 -0.80
C ASP A 38 2.95 1.26 -0.32
N SER A 39 3.03 0.26 -1.19
CA SER A 39 2.46 -1.06 -0.91
C SER A 39 3.28 -1.88 0.09
N GLN A 40 4.46 -1.43 0.52
CA GLN A 40 5.24 -2.18 1.51
C GLN A 40 6.26 -1.31 2.25
N VAL A 41 6.00 -1.07 3.53
CA VAL A 41 6.96 -0.50 4.49
C VAL A 41 7.16 -1.41 5.69
N HIS A 42 8.33 -1.33 6.33
CA HIS A 42 8.61 -1.98 7.61
C HIS A 42 8.79 -0.91 8.69
N LEU A 43 8.04 -1.03 9.79
CA LEU A 43 8.22 -0.19 10.98
C LEU A 43 8.75 -1.03 12.13
N TRP A 44 9.73 -0.50 12.89
CA TRP A 44 10.27 -1.18 14.06
C TRP A 44 10.76 -0.21 15.14
N LYS A 45 10.59 -0.63 16.41
CA LYS A 45 11.18 -0.02 17.60
C LYS A 45 12.56 -0.63 17.85
N ALA A 46 13.42 0.10 18.56
CA ALA A 46 14.66 -0.46 19.12
C ALA A 46 14.35 -1.68 20.01
N GLU A 47 15.30 -2.61 20.10
CA GLU A 47 15.21 -3.71 21.06
C GLU A 47 15.20 -3.16 22.49
N SER A 48 14.30 -3.69 23.31
CA SER A 48 14.21 -3.39 24.74
C SER A 48 13.64 -4.59 25.50
N ALA A 49 13.62 -4.53 26.83
CA ALA A 49 13.02 -5.60 27.64
C ALA A 49 11.54 -5.88 27.27
N ASP A 50 10.78 -4.84 26.93
CA ASP A 50 9.36 -4.95 26.53
C ASP A 50 9.18 -5.21 25.04
N TRP A 51 10.24 -5.01 24.25
CA TRP A 51 10.30 -5.21 22.81
C TRP A 51 11.52 -6.06 22.42
N PRO A 52 11.60 -7.32 22.90
CA PRO A 52 12.74 -8.18 22.60
C PRO A 52 12.74 -8.55 21.12
N TRP A 53 13.93 -8.67 20.55
CA TRP A 53 14.08 -9.22 19.21
C TRP A 53 14.42 -10.71 19.27
N VAL A 54 14.20 -11.40 18.15
CA VAL A 54 14.69 -12.76 17.93
C VAL A 54 16.22 -12.72 18.01
N PRO A 55 16.86 -13.60 18.81
CA PRO A 55 18.30 -13.60 18.97
C PRO A 55 19.06 -13.64 17.63
N GLY A 56 20.05 -12.76 17.48
CA GLY A 56 20.86 -12.67 16.27
C GLY A 56 20.22 -11.91 15.10
N ALA A 57 18.98 -11.40 15.26
CA ALA A 57 18.38 -10.51 14.30
C ALA A 57 19.15 -9.20 14.18
N LYS A 58 19.34 -8.71 12.94
CA LYS A 58 20.02 -7.44 12.65
C LYS A 58 19.22 -6.61 11.64
N PRO A 59 18.94 -5.33 11.94
CA PRO A 59 18.24 -4.45 11.03
C PRO A 59 19.12 -4.00 9.87
N GLN A 60 18.51 -3.66 8.73
CA GLN A 60 19.25 -3.09 7.60
C GLN A 60 19.68 -1.63 7.83
N LEU A 61 19.04 -0.91 8.76
CA LEU A 61 19.43 0.43 9.16
C LEU A 61 19.88 0.42 10.63
N PRO A 62 20.84 1.28 11.02
CA PRO A 62 21.32 1.36 12.39
C PRO A 62 20.24 1.88 13.36
N GLU A 63 19.43 2.82 12.89
CA GLU A 63 18.38 3.44 13.69
C GLU A 63 17.02 2.77 13.47
N PRO A 64 16.16 2.71 14.51
CA PRO A 64 14.76 2.36 14.37
C PRO A 64 14.05 3.16 13.28
N PHE A 65 13.15 2.50 12.56
CA PHE A 65 12.29 3.16 11.58
C PHE A 65 10.86 3.20 12.14
N THR A 66 10.56 4.29 12.84
CA THR A 66 9.34 4.45 13.62
C THR A 66 8.22 5.07 12.80
N ILE A 67 6.99 5.02 13.34
CA ILE A 67 5.82 5.72 12.79
C ILE A 67 6.12 7.22 12.63
N GLU A 68 6.72 7.82 13.66
CA GLU A 68 7.08 9.25 13.72
C GLU A 68 8.08 9.64 12.63
N LYS A 69 8.93 8.70 12.22
CA LYS A 69 9.89 8.89 11.14
C LYS A 69 9.24 8.77 9.76
N LEU A 70 8.34 7.80 9.58
CA LEU A 70 7.73 7.54 8.27
C LEU A 70 6.72 8.62 7.86
N VAL A 71 5.86 9.08 8.77
CA VAL A 71 4.78 10.06 8.43
C VAL A 71 5.30 11.32 7.72
N PRO A 72 6.29 12.06 8.25
CA PRO A 72 6.81 13.25 7.55
C PRO A 72 7.48 12.89 6.21
N MET A 73 8.11 11.72 6.09
CA MET A 73 8.69 11.25 4.82
C MET A 73 7.62 10.94 3.78
N MET A 74 6.48 10.38 4.18
CA MET A 74 5.34 10.17 3.29
C MET A 74 4.80 11.51 2.78
N ASP A 75 4.68 12.50 3.68
CA ASP A 75 4.18 13.83 3.33
C ASP A 75 5.14 14.53 2.35
N GLU A 76 6.45 14.46 2.59
CA GLU A 76 7.49 14.99 1.69
C GLU A 76 7.47 14.30 0.31
N ALA A 77 7.33 12.99 0.28
CA ALA A 77 7.29 12.20 -0.94
C ALA A 77 5.95 12.26 -1.70
N GLY A 78 4.91 12.84 -1.10
CA GLY A 78 3.56 12.84 -1.68
C GLY A 78 2.88 11.47 -1.68
N VAL A 79 3.22 10.61 -0.71
CA VAL A 79 2.60 9.29 -0.51
C VAL A 79 1.40 9.43 0.42
N ASP A 80 0.21 9.12 -0.09
CA ASP A 80 -1.03 9.27 0.66
C ASP A 80 -1.22 8.14 1.68
N ARG A 81 -0.84 6.90 1.33
CA ARG A 81 -1.06 5.72 2.18
C ARG A 81 0.11 4.74 2.13
N ALA A 82 0.29 3.96 3.18
CA ALA A 82 1.26 2.88 3.20
C ALA A 82 0.69 1.58 3.80
N VAL A 83 1.12 0.45 3.26
CA VAL A 83 0.84 -0.88 3.83
C VAL A 83 2.06 -1.33 4.63
N ILE A 84 1.87 -1.51 5.93
CA ILE A 84 2.89 -1.94 6.87
C ILE A 84 2.95 -3.46 6.89
N VAL A 85 4.14 -4.00 6.66
CA VAL A 85 4.46 -5.40 6.87
C VAL A 85 5.38 -5.47 8.10
N PRO A 86 4.98 -6.09 9.22
CA PRO A 86 5.86 -6.21 10.38
C PRO A 86 7.13 -7.00 10.01
N PRO A 87 8.34 -6.53 10.38
CA PRO A 87 9.57 -7.31 10.22
C PRO A 87 9.53 -8.53 11.15
N GLY A 88 10.32 -9.56 10.84
CA GLY A 88 10.35 -10.80 11.64
C GLY A 88 11.18 -10.71 12.93
N TRP A 89 11.91 -9.62 13.16
CA TRP A 89 12.79 -9.52 14.34
C TRP A 89 12.02 -9.45 15.65
N PRO A 90 10.88 -8.73 15.76
CA PRO A 90 10.02 -8.80 16.94
C PRO A 90 9.13 -10.06 16.99
N GLY A 91 9.51 -11.14 16.29
CA GLY A 91 8.70 -12.35 16.14
C GLY A 91 7.45 -12.12 15.28
N ASP A 92 6.31 -12.67 15.71
CA ASP A 92 5.01 -12.52 15.03
C ASP A 92 4.13 -11.40 15.62
N ARG A 93 4.76 -10.43 16.31
CA ARG A 93 4.07 -9.28 16.89
C ARG A 93 3.52 -8.35 15.82
N ASN A 94 2.25 -7.97 15.97
CA ASN A 94 1.56 -7.00 15.11
C ASN A 94 1.23 -5.69 15.84
N ASP A 95 1.41 -5.63 17.16
CA ASP A 95 0.87 -4.58 18.02
C ASP A 95 1.39 -3.18 17.67
N TYR A 96 2.66 -3.03 17.26
CA TYR A 96 3.17 -1.73 16.80
C TYR A 96 2.61 -1.30 15.44
N THR A 97 2.36 -2.24 14.54
CA THR A 97 1.75 -1.94 13.23
C THR A 97 0.26 -1.61 13.37
N VAL A 98 -0.42 -2.27 14.31
CA VAL A 98 -1.80 -1.95 14.69
C VAL A 98 -1.86 -0.60 15.42
N GLU A 99 -0.85 -0.25 16.23
CA GLU A 99 -0.72 1.09 16.82
C GLU A 99 -0.66 2.17 15.72
N ALA A 100 0.14 1.95 14.67
CA ALA A 100 0.22 2.86 13.53
C ALA A 100 -1.13 3.05 12.84
N ALA A 101 -1.84 1.95 12.55
CA ALA A 101 -3.17 1.99 11.95
C ALA A 101 -4.22 2.66 12.85
N LYS A 102 -4.11 2.53 14.18
CA LYS A 102 -4.99 3.26 15.11
C LYS A 102 -4.72 4.77 15.13
N ARG A 103 -3.44 5.16 15.07
CA ARG A 103 -3.02 6.56 15.12
C ARG A 103 -3.29 7.31 13.81
N TYR A 104 -3.18 6.62 12.67
CA TYR A 104 -3.41 7.18 11.34
C TYR A 104 -4.28 6.25 10.48
N PRO A 105 -5.57 6.09 10.80
CA PRO A 105 -6.45 5.10 10.18
C PRO A 105 -6.67 5.30 8.67
N ASP A 106 -6.54 6.52 8.17
CA ASP A 106 -6.68 6.83 6.74
C ASP A 106 -5.36 6.73 5.96
N ARG A 107 -4.22 6.55 6.67
CA ARG A 107 -2.86 6.51 6.10
C ARG A 107 -2.27 5.11 6.11
N PHE A 108 -2.57 4.29 7.13
CA PHE A 108 -1.91 3.01 7.32
C PHE A 108 -2.86 1.82 7.29
N ALA A 109 -2.40 0.76 6.63
CA ALA A 109 -2.99 -0.57 6.68
C ALA A 109 -1.89 -1.61 6.98
N VAL A 110 -2.27 -2.82 7.36
CA VAL A 110 -1.35 -3.85 7.87
C VAL A 110 -1.53 -5.17 7.13
N MET A 111 -0.42 -5.76 6.72
CA MET A 111 -0.32 -7.16 6.31
C MET A 111 0.43 -7.91 7.42
N GLY A 112 -0.32 -8.42 8.39
CA GLY A 112 0.21 -8.89 9.67
C GLY A 112 0.92 -10.24 9.58
N ARG A 113 1.72 -10.55 10.59
CA ARG A 113 2.38 -11.85 10.75
C ARG A 113 1.47 -12.79 11.53
N ILE A 114 1.46 -14.06 11.16
CA ILE A 114 0.75 -15.12 11.88
C ILE A 114 1.76 -16.22 12.26
N PRO A 115 1.70 -16.79 13.48
CA PRO A 115 2.58 -17.89 13.87
C PRO A 115 2.29 -19.15 13.05
N LEU A 116 3.00 -19.33 11.93
CA LEU A 116 2.70 -20.38 10.95
C LEU A 116 2.89 -21.80 11.50
N GLN A 117 3.86 -21.97 12.41
CA GLN A 117 4.16 -23.26 13.03
C GLN A 117 3.14 -23.71 14.08
N ASN A 118 2.21 -22.85 14.48
CA ASN A 118 1.18 -23.19 15.45
C ASN A 118 -0.13 -23.47 14.71
N PRO A 119 -0.61 -24.72 14.61
CA PRO A 119 -1.87 -25.04 13.94
C PRO A 119 -3.09 -24.35 14.55
N GLN A 120 -3.02 -23.96 15.83
CA GLN A 120 -4.10 -23.19 16.48
C GLN A 120 -4.25 -21.78 15.90
N SER A 121 -3.25 -21.28 15.16
CA SER A 121 -3.32 -20.00 14.47
C SER A 121 -4.46 -19.93 13.44
N ALA A 122 -4.92 -21.07 12.92
CA ALA A 122 -6.10 -21.15 12.04
C ALA A 122 -7.32 -20.42 12.65
N ALA A 123 -7.50 -20.56 13.97
CA ALA A 123 -8.62 -19.98 14.70
C ALA A 123 -8.58 -18.43 14.76
N LEU A 124 -7.43 -17.81 14.44
CA LEU A 124 -7.29 -16.35 14.38
C LEU A 124 -7.82 -15.77 13.07
N LEU A 125 -7.82 -16.55 11.98
CA LEU A 125 -8.14 -16.08 10.63
C LEU A 125 -9.56 -15.50 10.50
N PRO A 126 -10.63 -16.11 11.06
CA PRO A 126 -12.00 -15.59 10.92
C PRO A 126 -12.17 -14.16 11.42
N LYS A 127 -11.44 -13.78 12.47
CA LYS A 127 -11.48 -12.44 13.08
C LYS A 127 -10.28 -11.58 12.71
N TRP A 128 -9.42 -12.03 11.80
CA TRP A 128 -8.14 -11.39 11.54
C TRP A 128 -8.29 -9.93 11.14
N LYS A 129 -9.24 -9.66 10.25
CA LYS A 129 -9.53 -8.31 9.72
C LYS A 129 -10.37 -7.43 10.66
N GLU A 130 -10.81 -7.93 11.81
CA GLU A 130 -11.47 -7.11 12.84
C GLU A 130 -10.45 -6.22 13.57
N GLN A 131 -9.15 -6.57 13.50
CA GLN A 131 -8.08 -5.75 14.04
C GLN A 131 -7.94 -4.43 13.25
N PRO A 132 -7.71 -3.28 13.92
CA PRO A 132 -7.58 -1.99 13.24
C PRO A 132 -6.52 -1.99 12.12
N GLY A 133 -6.95 -1.64 10.91
CA GLY A 133 -6.11 -1.58 9.72
C GLY A 133 -5.63 -2.91 9.15
N MET A 134 -6.00 -4.05 9.73
CA MET A 134 -5.54 -5.37 9.27
C MET A 134 -6.23 -5.78 7.97
N LEU A 135 -5.46 -5.97 6.90
CA LEU A 135 -5.96 -6.37 5.58
C LEU A 135 -5.75 -7.85 5.28
N GLY A 136 -4.70 -8.45 5.85
CA GLY A 136 -4.33 -9.83 5.54
C GLY A 136 -3.09 -10.30 6.27
N VAL A 137 -2.52 -11.39 5.78
CA VAL A 137 -1.37 -12.07 6.38
C VAL A 137 -0.17 -11.99 5.43
N ARG A 138 1.02 -11.79 6.00
CA ARG A 138 2.30 -12.00 5.33
C ARG A 138 2.97 -13.25 5.91
N VAL A 139 3.27 -14.20 5.03
CA VAL A 139 4.10 -15.37 5.34
C VAL A 139 5.46 -15.21 4.66
N THR A 140 6.53 -15.71 5.30
CA THR A 140 7.92 -15.55 4.83
C THR A 140 8.56 -16.92 4.63
N PHE A 141 9.06 -17.20 3.42
CA PHE A 141 9.74 -18.45 3.07
C PHE A 141 11.08 -18.12 2.39
N ASN A 142 12.07 -17.67 3.17
CA ASN A 142 13.28 -17.04 2.61
C ASN A 142 14.61 -17.61 3.12
N ASN A 143 14.57 -18.70 3.90
CA ASN A 143 15.76 -19.32 4.46
C ASN A 143 15.58 -20.84 4.61
N PRO A 144 16.67 -21.61 4.79
CA PRO A 144 16.61 -23.07 4.87
C PRO A 144 15.69 -23.62 5.98
N THR A 145 15.43 -22.84 7.03
CA THR A 145 14.51 -23.23 8.12
C THR A 145 13.05 -23.06 7.72
N MET A 146 12.72 -22.01 6.94
CA MET A 146 11.34 -21.67 6.60
C MET A 146 10.87 -22.25 5.26
N ILE A 147 11.77 -22.44 4.30
CA ILE A 147 11.41 -22.98 2.97
C ILE A 147 10.69 -24.34 3.05
N PRO A 148 11.11 -25.30 3.92
CA PRO A 148 10.44 -26.60 4.03
C PRO A 148 8.95 -26.53 4.38
N TRP A 149 8.50 -25.46 5.06
CA TRP A 149 7.11 -25.27 5.47
C TRP A 149 6.11 -25.23 4.30
N LEU A 150 6.60 -24.98 3.08
CA LEU A 150 5.79 -25.05 1.86
C LEU A 150 5.38 -26.48 1.48
N THR A 151 6.06 -27.49 2.01
CA THR A 151 5.97 -28.88 1.54
C THR A 151 5.89 -29.93 2.65
N ASP A 152 6.25 -29.58 3.89
CA ASP A 152 6.31 -30.54 5.01
C ASP A 152 5.02 -30.65 5.84
N GLY A 153 3.97 -29.93 5.42
CA GLY A 153 2.66 -29.90 6.09
C GLY A 153 2.54 -28.87 7.22
N THR A 154 3.58 -28.08 7.51
CA THR A 154 3.54 -27.04 8.56
C THR A 154 2.42 -26.02 8.35
N ALA A 155 2.03 -25.76 7.09
CA ALA A 155 1.02 -24.77 6.71
C ALA A 155 -0.29 -25.37 6.17
N ASP A 156 -0.59 -26.64 6.47
CA ASP A 156 -1.78 -27.36 5.94
C ASP A 156 -3.09 -27.07 6.70
N TRP A 157 -3.04 -26.20 7.70
CA TRP A 157 -4.17 -25.89 8.60
C TRP A 157 -4.97 -24.65 8.19
#